data_AF-A0A7C3TM15-F1
#
_entry.id   AF-A0A7C3TM15-F1
#
_cell.length_a   1.000
_cell.length_b   1.000
_cell.length_c   1.000
_cell.angle_alpha   90.00
_cell.angle_beta   90.00
_cell.angle_gamma   90.00
#
_symmetry.space_group_name_H-M   'P 1'
#
loop_
_entity.id
_entity.type
_entity.pdbx_description
1 polymer ?
#
loop_
_entity_poly.entity_id
_entity_poly.type
_entity_poly.pdbx_seq_one_letter_code
_entity_poly.pdbx_strand_id
1 'polypeptide(L)'
;MPLLPENAFADRAVVLTGAGAVWMYAHAAAIAVSQGARSVDAVRASRQGERADAGAFTVCLTLDPTGTHGCLTIEMADVERVAHGPVLEEIARQLHSPRAGNLREMCITGLASVECYARASAMAVRRGVAVIYCLTPPDGLIVVFDSAGKENRCGSVIEMPVWLAPMVDMRRAGRIVGIIGDPNCGKSVFSFALQLVCRQANLPSWRYDCDGRAPTADWYLNLVRHDPQEAGDKRRQIKVEWTSELEDAIARRLAKLRPMFDIIVADLPGGDHSVSPPARIPPHREVIFLPIDVFVLVQRRDAPTETEWRRELRRLGLEDKLRLIINSHRPGDAPAFAISRRGDGRWIGEATGLDRSAERARLVNACRGPLMEFVRGIIA
;
A
#
# COMPACT_ATOMS: atom_id res chain seq x y z
N MET A 1 -4.35 -6.43 -25.92
CA MET A 1 -3.12 -7.25 -25.91
C MET A 1 -3.20 -8.25 -27.03
N PRO A 2 -2.13 -8.47 -27.83
CA PRO A 2 -2.11 -9.59 -28.77
C PRO A 2 -2.32 -10.88 -27.98
N LEU A 3 -3.27 -11.71 -28.43
CA LEU A 3 -3.52 -13.02 -27.85
C LEU A 3 -2.28 -13.88 -28.13
N LEU A 4 -1.67 -14.40 -27.07
CA LEU A 4 -0.64 -15.42 -27.23
C LEU A 4 -1.27 -16.66 -27.90
N PRO A 5 -0.50 -17.41 -28.72
CA PRO A 5 -1.00 -18.64 -29.32
C PRO A 5 -1.59 -19.59 -28.26
N GLU A 6 -2.66 -20.31 -28.61
CA GLU A 6 -3.12 -21.42 -27.78
C GLU A 6 -1.93 -22.37 -27.52
N ASN A 7 -1.76 -22.79 -26.26
CA ASN A 7 -0.66 -23.67 -25.81
C ASN A 7 0.75 -23.07 -25.89
N ALA A 8 0.91 -21.74 -25.91
CA ALA A 8 2.22 -21.09 -25.90
C ALA A 8 3.13 -21.53 -24.72
N PHE A 9 2.53 -22.07 -23.65
CA PHE A 9 3.21 -22.46 -22.42
C PHE A 9 3.25 -23.97 -22.14
N ALA A 10 2.71 -24.82 -23.01
CA ALA A 10 2.60 -26.25 -22.74
C ALA A 10 3.96 -26.90 -22.40
N ASP A 11 4.04 -27.57 -21.23
CA ASP A 11 5.23 -28.19 -20.63
C ASP A 11 6.47 -27.27 -20.48
N ARG A 12 6.25 -25.96 -20.44
CA ARG A 12 7.32 -24.97 -20.24
C ARG A 12 7.39 -24.50 -18.80
N ALA A 13 8.61 -24.16 -18.38
CA ALA A 13 8.83 -23.32 -17.21
C ALA A 13 8.68 -21.85 -17.66
N VAL A 14 7.84 -21.09 -16.97
CA VAL A 14 7.57 -19.68 -17.27
C VAL A 14 8.12 -18.82 -16.15
N VAL A 15 8.88 -17.78 -16.50
CA VAL A 15 9.40 -16.80 -15.54
C VAL A 15 8.77 -15.45 -15.85
N LEU A 16 7.99 -14.92 -14.91
CA LEU A 16 7.36 -13.61 -14.98
C LEU A 16 8.33 -12.55 -14.43
N THR A 17 8.59 -11.51 -15.21
CA THR A 17 9.51 -10.42 -14.83
C THR A 17 8.98 -9.06 -15.29
N GLY A 18 9.53 -7.98 -14.75
CA GLY A 18 9.24 -6.61 -15.16
C GLY A 18 8.41 -5.79 -14.14
N ALA A 19 8.05 -4.57 -14.53
CA ALA A 19 7.18 -3.72 -13.73
C ALA A 19 5.71 -4.13 -13.94
N GLY A 20 4.95 -4.26 -12.86
CA GLY A 20 3.53 -4.58 -12.91
C GLY A 20 2.89 -4.62 -11.53
N ALA A 21 1.57 -4.49 -11.48
CA ALA A 21 0.79 -4.67 -10.27
C ALA A 21 0.68 -6.16 -9.90
N VAL A 22 0.43 -6.49 -8.63
CA VAL A 22 0.32 -7.88 -8.15
C VAL A 22 -0.75 -8.68 -8.89
N TRP A 23 -1.88 -8.05 -9.27
CA TRP A 23 -2.94 -8.70 -10.02
C TRP A 23 -2.51 -9.11 -11.44
N MET A 24 -1.60 -8.35 -12.08
CA MET A 24 -1.07 -8.69 -13.41
C MET A 24 -0.23 -9.95 -13.36
N TYR A 25 0.58 -10.11 -12.29
CA TYR A 25 1.35 -11.32 -12.04
C TYR A 25 0.46 -12.51 -11.71
N ALA A 26 -0.59 -12.31 -10.90
CA ALA A 26 -1.59 -13.34 -10.63
C ALA A 26 -2.31 -13.80 -11.92
N HIS A 27 -2.69 -12.85 -12.79
CA HIS A 27 -3.30 -13.12 -14.09
C HIS A 27 -2.36 -13.93 -15.00
N ALA A 28 -1.14 -13.43 -15.23
CA ALA A 28 -0.17 -14.08 -16.11
C ALA A 28 0.16 -15.51 -15.64
N ALA A 29 0.25 -15.72 -14.32
CA ALA A 29 0.50 -17.04 -13.75
C ALA A 29 -0.69 -18.00 -13.93
N ALA A 30 -1.92 -17.52 -13.75
CA ALA A 30 -3.13 -18.31 -14.01
C ALA A 30 -3.21 -18.75 -15.47
N ILE A 31 -3.02 -17.82 -16.40
CA ILE A 31 -3.06 -18.10 -17.85
C ILE A 31 -1.96 -19.08 -18.26
N ALA A 32 -0.73 -18.91 -17.74
CA ALA A 32 0.37 -19.82 -18.03
C ALA A 32 0.03 -21.26 -17.61
N VAL A 33 -0.48 -21.44 -16.39
CA VAL A 33 -0.89 -22.76 -15.89
C VAL A 33 -2.09 -23.31 -16.67
N SER A 34 -3.10 -22.50 -16.99
CA SER A 34 -4.28 -22.98 -17.73
C SER A 34 -3.92 -23.43 -19.15
N GLN A 35 -2.82 -22.93 -19.72
CA GLN A 35 -2.25 -23.35 -21.00
C GLN A 35 -1.19 -24.45 -20.88
N GLY A 36 -1.10 -25.11 -19.72
CA GLY A 36 -0.25 -26.28 -19.53
C GLY A 36 1.20 -25.99 -19.11
N ALA A 37 1.51 -24.80 -18.57
CA ALA A 37 2.84 -24.55 -18.01
C ALA A 37 3.20 -25.54 -16.89
N ARG A 38 4.39 -26.12 -16.98
CA ARG A 38 4.94 -27.03 -15.96
C ARG A 38 5.23 -26.28 -14.66
N SER A 39 5.82 -25.10 -14.76
CA SER A 39 6.09 -24.22 -13.60
C SER A 39 5.91 -22.76 -13.98
N VAL A 40 5.57 -21.95 -12.97
CA VAL A 40 5.52 -20.50 -13.08
C VAL A 40 6.22 -19.90 -11.87
N ASP A 41 7.25 -19.11 -12.12
CA ASP A 41 7.97 -18.35 -11.11
C ASP A 41 7.86 -16.86 -11.44
N ALA A 42 7.95 -16.00 -10.43
CA ALA A 42 7.91 -14.56 -10.61
C ALA A 42 9.13 -13.94 -9.94
N VAL A 43 9.95 -13.24 -10.72
CA VAL A 43 11.17 -12.62 -10.23
C VAL A 43 11.01 -11.11 -10.30
N ARG A 44 11.04 -10.47 -9.13
CA ARG A 44 11.27 -9.03 -9.03
C ARG A 44 12.74 -8.79 -8.71
N ALA A 45 13.33 -7.71 -9.22
CA ALA A 45 14.73 -7.36 -9.00
C ALA A 45 15.11 -7.04 -7.53
N SER A 46 14.18 -7.21 -6.57
CA SER A 46 14.44 -7.02 -5.14
C SER A 46 15.06 -8.29 -4.55
N ARG A 47 16.06 -8.12 -3.68
CA ARG A 47 16.69 -9.22 -2.92
C ARG A 47 15.64 -10.10 -2.23
N GLN A 48 15.88 -11.40 -2.22
CA GLN A 48 15.10 -12.33 -1.38
C GLN A 48 15.31 -11.95 0.09
N GLY A 49 14.21 -11.83 0.83
CA GLY A 49 14.25 -11.59 2.27
C GLY A 49 14.84 -12.79 3.03
N GLU A 50 15.65 -12.52 4.05
CA GLU A 50 16.28 -13.54 4.89
C GLU A 50 15.47 -13.88 6.15
N ARG A 51 14.38 -13.15 6.41
CA ARG A 51 13.65 -13.23 7.68
C ARG A 51 12.49 -14.23 7.60
N ALA A 52 12.57 -15.29 8.39
CA ALA A 52 11.55 -16.34 8.48
C ALA A 52 10.91 -16.45 9.89
N ASP A 53 11.08 -15.42 10.74
CA ASP A 53 10.63 -15.46 12.14
C ASP A 53 9.12 -15.72 12.26
N ALA A 54 8.72 -16.44 13.30
CA ALA A 54 7.31 -16.65 13.64
C ALA A 54 6.59 -15.30 13.84
N GLY A 55 5.47 -15.09 13.14
CA GLY A 55 4.71 -13.84 13.16
C GLY A 55 5.11 -12.81 12.09
N ALA A 56 6.05 -13.13 11.20
CA ALA A 56 6.40 -12.26 10.09
C ALA A 56 5.36 -12.27 8.95
N PHE A 57 4.46 -13.26 8.93
CA PHE A 57 3.36 -13.34 7.98
C PHE A 57 2.16 -14.12 8.53
N THR A 58 1.01 -13.96 7.89
CA THR A 58 -0.17 -14.83 8.04
C THR A 58 -0.74 -15.16 6.66
N VAL A 59 -1.26 -16.39 6.52
CA VAL A 59 -1.99 -16.81 5.34
C VAL A 59 -3.25 -17.54 5.83
N CYS A 60 -4.40 -17.13 5.34
CA CYS A 60 -5.67 -17.70 5.75
C CYS A 60 -6.59 -17.87 4.55
N LEU A 61 -7.09 -19.10 4.34
CA LEU A 61 -8.18 -19.35 3.41
C LEU A 61 -9.50 -19.39 4.19
N THR A 62 -10.32 -18.37 3.98
CA THR A 62 -11.70 -18.33 4.48
C THR A 62 -12.61 -18.89 3.40
N LEU A 63 -13.52 -19.79 3.77
CA LEU A 63 -14.48 -20.41 2.85
C LEU A 63 -15.90 -20.00 3.22
N ASP A 64 -16.78 -19.96 2.23
CA ASP A 64 -18.21 -19.85 2.48
C ASP A 64 -18.76 -21.17 3.06
N PRO A 65 -20.00 -21.20 3.57
CA PRO A 65 -20.57 -22.42 4.13
C PRO A 65 -20.62 -23.61 3.16
N THR A 66 -20.62 -23.34 1.84
CA THR A 66 -20.65 -24.39 0.81
C THR A 66 -19.26 -24.93 0.45
N GLY A 67 -18.19 -24.19 0.79
CA GLY A 67 -16.83 -24.46 0.35
C GLY A 67 -16.58 -24.17 -1.14
N THR A 68 -17.57 -23.62 -1.85
CA THR A 68 -17.48 -23.31 -3.29
C THR A 68 -16.75 -22.00 -3.53
N HIS A 69 -16.83 -21.08 -2.58
CA HIS A 69 -16.20 -19.76 -2.67
C HIS A 69 -15.19 -19.58 -1.54
N GLY A 70 -14.10 -18.88 -1.82
CA GLY A 70 -13.06 -18.63 -0.83
C GLY A 70 -12.33 -17.31 -0.99
N CYS A 71 -11.81 -16.80 0.13
CA CYS A 71 -10.92 -15.66 0.18
C CYS A 71 -9.60 -16.08 0.82
N LEU A 72 -8.53 -16.05 0.02
CA LEU A 72 -7.17 -16.27 0.47
C LEU A 72 -6.54 -14.92 0.84
N THR A 73 -6.38 -14.68 2.13
CA THR A 73 -5.72 -13.48 2.66
C THR A 73 -4.26 -13.79 2.97
N ILE A 74 -3.34 -13.00 2.42
CA ILE A 74 -1.89 -13.13 2.63
C ILE A 74 -1.39 -11.80 3.20
N GLU A 75 -0.94 -11.80 4.46
CA GLU A 75 -0.38 -10.61 5.11
C GLU A 75 1.08 -10.86 5.46
N MET A 76 1.98 -10.04 4.90
CA MET A 76 3.41 -10.04 5.21
C MET A 76 3.74 -8.76 5.98
N ALA A 77 4.42 -8.89 7.13
CA ALA A 77 4.80 -7.73 7.95
C ALA A 77 5.71 -6.75 7.19
N ASP A 78 6.60 -7.29 6.35
CA ASP A 78 7.47 -6.53 5.45
C ASP A 78 7.74 -7.37 4.19
N VAL A 79 7.06 -7.03 3.08
CA VAL A 79 7.10 -7.77 1.81
C VAL A 79 8.52 -7.97 1.27
N GLU A 80 9.46 -7.07 1.59
CA GLU A 80 10.84 -7.14 1.09
C GLU A 80 11.75 -8.02 1.95
N ARG A 81 11.40 -8.23 3.22
CA ARG A 81 12.27 -8.91 4.19
C ARG A 81 11.82 -10.31 4.56
N VAL A 82 10.54 -10.60 4.39
CA VAL A 82 9.99 -11.92 4.69
C VAL A 82 10.42 -12.91 3.62
N ALA A 83 11.01 -14.03 4.05
CA ALA A 83 11.35 -15.12 3.16
C ALA A 83 10.08 -15.71 2.53
N HIS A 84 10.05 -15.81 1.20
CA HIS A 84 8.84 -16.26 0.50
C HIS A 84 8.56 -17.76 0.67
N GLY A 85 9.58 -18.61 0.84
CA GLY A 85 9.44 -20.07 0.94
C GLY A 85 8.36 -20.50 1.95
N PRO A 86 8.48 -20.11 3.24
CA PRO A 86 7.46 -20.42 4.25
C PRO A 86 6.06 -19.90 3.91
N VAL A 87 5.95 -18.72 3.29
CA VAL A 87 4.65 -18.16 2.86
C VAL A 87 4.03 -19.01 1.76
N LEU A 88 4.83 -19.43 0.77
CA LEU A 88 4.40 -20.28 -0.34
C LEU A 88 4.00 -21.69 0.12
N GLU A 89 4.74 -22.27 1.07
CA GLU A 89 4.39 -23.55 1.70
C GLU A 89 3.05 -23.47 2.41
N GLU A 90 2.81 -22.39 3.15
CA GLU A 90 1.55 -22.17 3.84
C GLU A 90 0.39 -21.93 2.86
N ILE A 91 0.58 -21.14 1.79
CA ILE A 91 -0.40 -20.99 0.70
C ILE A 91 -0.76 -22.36 0.11
N ALA A 92 0.25 -23.19 -0.18
CA ALA A 92 0.03 -24.53 -0.68
C ALA A 92 -0.76 -25.38 0.33
N ARG A 93 -0.41 -25.34 1.62
CA ARG A 93 -1.12 -26.06 2.68
C ARG A 93 -2.61 -25.70 2.75
N GLN A 94 -2.94 -24.41 2.63
CA GLN A 94 -4.32 -23.92 2.66
C GLN A 94 -5.10 -24.43 1.44
N LEU A 95 -4.55 -24.30 0.23
CA LEU A 95 -5.20 -24.68 -1.04
C LEU A 95 -5.28 -26.19 -1.28
N HIS A 96 -4.38 -26.97 -0.68
CA HIS A 96 -4.41 -28.44 -0.74
C HIS A 96 -5.20 -29.07 0.42
N SER A 97 -5.69 -28.27 1.37
CA SER A 97 -6.50 -28.80 2.45
C SER A 97 -7.79 -29.46 1.92
N PRO A 98 -8.30 -30.52 2.56
CA PRO A 98 -9.55 -31.17 2.13
C PRO A 98 -10.74 -30.22 2.06
N ARG A 99 -10.76 -29.18 2.91
CA ARG A 99 -11.82 -28.15 2.92
C ARG A 99 -11.88 -27.35 1.62
N ALA A 100 -10.75 -27.17 0.94
CA ALA A 100 -10.68 -26.47 -0.34
C ALA A 100 -11.01 -27.38 -1.55
N GLY A 101 -11.43 -28.63 -1.34
CA GLY A 101 -11.66 -29.60 -2.42
C GLY A 101 -12.76 -29.21 -3.41
N ASN A 102 -13.74 -28.39 -2.97
CA ASN A 102 -14.86 -27.93 -3.79
C ASN A 102 -14.70 -26.48 -4.27
N LEU A 103 -13.56 -25.84 -4.02
CA LEU A 103 -13.36 -24.43 -4.33
C LEU A 103 -13.45 -24.17 -5.85
N ARG A 104 -14.39 -23.32 -6.26
CA ARG A 104 -14.62 -22.95 -7.67
C ARG A 104 -14.30 -21.50 -7.98
N GLU A 105 -14.57 -20.61 -7.04
CA GLU A 105 -14.20 -19.20 -7.17
C GLU A 105 -13.39 -18.75 -5.96
N MET A 106 -12.34 -17.97 -6.20
CA MET A 106 -11.44 -17.53 -5.14
C MET A 106 -11.06 -16.06 -5.30
N CYS A 107 -11.01 -15.32 -4.21
CA CYS A 107 -10.37 -14.00 -4.14
C CYS A 107 -9.01 -14.11 -3.44
N ILE A 108 -7.98 -13.44 -3.98
CA ILE A 108 -6.68 -13.25 -3.33
C ILE A 108 -6.59 -11.81 -2.83
N THR A 109 -6.26 -11.61 -1.56
CA THR A 109 -6.16 -10.28 -0.93
C THR A 109 -5.02 -10.21 0.09
N GLY A 110 -4.76 -9.01 0.60
CA GLY A 110 -3.78 -8.70 1.65
C GLY A 110 -2.48 -8.10 1.14
N LEU A 111 -1.54 -7.85 2.05
CA LEU A 111 -0.21 -7.33 1.72
C LEU A 111 0.79 -8.46 1.45
N ALA A 112 1.08 -8.73 0.17
CA ALA A 112 2.06 -9.74 -0.21
C ALA A 112 2.89 -9.37 -1.44
N SER A 113 3.94 -10.16 -1.71
CA SER A 113 4.78 -10.00 -2.90
C SER A 113 4.05 -10.44 -4.17
N VAL A 114 4.49 -9.93 -5.33
CA VAL A 114 4.01 -10.36 -6.66
C VAL A 114 4.16 -11.88 -6.85
N GLU A 115 5.19 -12.47 -6.24
CA GLU A 115 5.45 -13.91 -6.28
C GLU A 115 4.39 -14.70 -5.51
N CYS A 116 4.03 -14.24 -4.31
CA CYS A 116 2.96 -14.89 -3.54
C CYS A 116 1.63 -14.88 -4.30
N TYR A 117 1.27 -13.74 -4.91
CA TYR A 117 0.07 -13.62 -5.73
C TYR A 117 0.11 -14.52 -6.97
N ALA A 118 1.24 -14.53 -7.70
CA ALA A 118 1.44 -15.39 -8.87
C ALA A 118 1.30 -16.88 -8.50
N ARG A 119 1.97 -17.32 -7.43
CA ARG A 119 1.98 -18.72 -7.00
C ARG A 119 0.64 -19.17 -6.44
N ALA A 120 -0.04 -18.33 -5.65
CA ALA A 120 -1.39 -18.61 -5.17
C ALA A 120 -2.36 -18.82 -6.35
N SER A 121 -2.31 -17.92 -7.34
CA SER A 121 -3.14 -18.01 -8.55
C SER A 121 -2.85 -19.28 -9.35
N ALA A 122 -1.56 -19.56 -9.62
CA ALA A 122 -1.12 -20.77 -10.31
C ALA A 122 -1.58 -22.06 -9.59
N MET A 123 -1.43 -22.13 -8.27
CA MET A 123 -1.86 -23.28 -7.47
C MET A 123 -3.38 -23.46 -7.51
N ALA A 124 -4.15 -22.38 -7.42
CA ALA A 124 -5.61 -22.42 -7.49
C ALA A 124 -6.09 -22.95 -8.85
N VAL A 125 -5.52 -22.49 -9.97
CA VAL A 125 -5.86 -23.02 -11.31
C VAL A 125 -5.57 -24.51 -11.41
N ARG A 126 -4.41 -24.98 -10.93
CA ARG A 126 -4.09 -26.44 -10.90
C ARG A 126 -5.09 -27.27 -10.11
N ARG A 127 -5.73 -26.66 -9.11
CA ARG A 127 -6.77 -27.29 -8.28
C ARG A 127 -8.16 -27.23 -8.91
N GLY A 128 -8.30 -26.62 -10.08
CA GLY A 128 -9.57 -26.51 -10.80
C GLY A 128 -10.46 -25.35 -10.35
N VAL A 129 -9.88 -24.32 -9.72
CA VAL A 129 -10.56 -23.04 -9.50
C VAL A 129 -10.82 -22.39 -10.87
N ALA A 130 -12.09 -22.10 -11.15
CA ALA A 130 -12.55 -21.60 -12.44
C ALA A 130 -12.46 -20.08 -12.54
N VAL A 131 -12.66 -19.37 -11.43
CA VAL A 131 -12.60 -17.90 -11.39
C VAL A 131 -11.71 -17.43 -10.25
N ILE A 132 -10.78 -16.53 -10.56
CA ILE A 132 -9.89 -15.91 -9.57
C ILE A 132 -10.05 -14.40 -9.65
N TYR A 133 -10.26 -13.80 -8.48
CA TYR A 133 -10.26 -12.36 -8.27
C TYR A 133 -9.01 -11.95 -7.49
N CYS A 134 -8.54 -10.72 -7.71
CA CYS A 134 -7.58 -10.06 -6.84
C CYS A 134 -8.24 -8.82 -6.25
N LEU A 135 -8.39 -8.79 -4.93
CA LEU A 135 -8.73 -7.57 -4.23
C LEU A 135 -7.44 -6.90 -3.78
N THR A 136 -7.15 -5.74 -4.35
CA THR A 136 -6.01 -4.93 -3.89
C THR A 136 -6.49 -3.54 -3.49
N PRO A 137 -5.92 -2.96 -2.43
CA PRO A 137 -6.24 -1.60 -2.01
C PRO A 137 -6.19 -0.54 -3.13
N PRO A 138 -5.14 -0.47 -3.99
CA PRO A 138 -5.05 0.57 -5.01
C PRO A 138 -5.95 0.33 -6.24
N ASP A 139 -6.27 -0.91 -6.57
CA ASP A 139 -6.93 -1.25 -7.83
C ASP A 139 -8.37 -1.73 -7.67
N GLY A 140 -8.80 -2.06 -6.43
CA GLY A 140 -10.11 -2.64 -6.15
C GLY A 140 -10.16 -4.14 -6.44
N LEU A 141 -11.37 -4.66 -6.70
CA LEU A 141 -11.58 -6.07 -7.04
C LEU A 141 -11.45 -6.27 -8.55
N ILE A 142 -10.44 -7.03 -8.96
CA ILE A 142 -10.13 -7.29 -10.38
C ILE A 142 -10.33 -8.76 -10.69
N VAL A 143 -10.95 -9.07 -11.84
CA VAL A 143 -10.97 -10.42 -12.39
C VAL A 143 -9.61 -10.75 -12.98
N VAL A 144 -8.89 -11.72 -12.41
CA VAL A 144 -7.56 -12.12 -12.90
C VAL A 144 -7.58 -13.44 -13.67
N PHE A 145 -8.60 -14.27 -13.47
CA PHE A 145 -8.77 -15.49 -14.24
C PHE A 145 -10.25 -15.85 -14.31
N ASP A 146 -10.70 -16.27 -15.48
CA ASP A 146 -12.04 -16.82 -15.69
C ASP A 146 -11.97 -17.86 -16.82
N SER A 147 -12.01 -19.14 -16.46
CA SER A 147 -11.97 -20.24 -17.42
C SER A 147 -13.30 -20.44 -18.14
N ALA A 148 -14.41 -19.94 -17.58
CA ALA A 148 -15.74 -20.08 -18.17
C ALA A 148 -16.06 -18.93 -19.14
N GLY A 149 -15.23 -17.88 -19.15
CA GLY A 149 -15.44 -16.70 -20.00
C GLY A 149 -16.78 -16.04 -19.68
N LYS A 150 -17.16 -15.93 -18.40
CA LYS A 150 -18.31 -15.13 -18.01
C LYS A 150 -18.09 -13.69 -18.49
N GLU A 151 -19.14 -12.90 -18.50
CA GLU A 151 -19.23 -11.55 -19.11
C GLU A 151 -18.10 -10.57 -18.74
N ASN A 152 -17.32 -10.84 -17.69
CA ASN A 152 -16.21 -9.99 -17.24
C ASN A 152 -14.89 -10.36 -17.91
N ARG A 153 -14.36 -9.44 -18.73
CA ARG A 153 -13.00 -9.56 -19.28
C ARG A 153 -11.96 -9.56 -18.15
N CYS A 154 -10.98 -10.47 -18.20
CA CYS A 154 -9.81 -10.41 -17.30
C CYS A 154 -9.17 -9.02 -17.34
N GLY A 155 -8.79 -8.50 -16.17
CA GLY A 155 -8.31 -7.13 -15.97
C GLY A 155 -9.42 -6.11 -15.68
N SER A 156 -10.70 -6.48 -15.79
CA SER A 156 -11.82 -5.61 -15.42
C SER A 156 -11.92 -5.45 -13.90
N VAL A 157 -12.18 -4.22 -13.46
CA VAL A 157 -12.59 -3.92 -12.09
C VAL A 157 -14.09 -4.19 -11.98
N ILE A 158 -14.50 -4.96 -10.98
CA ILE A 158 -15.90 -5.34 -10.76
C ILE A 158 -16.38 -4.91 -9.37
N GLU A 159 -17.70 -4.92 -9.17
CA GLU A 159 -18.28 -4.82 -7.84
C GLU A 159 -18.01 -6.08 -7.03
N MET A 160 -18.01 -5.93 -5.70
CA MET A 160 -17.74 -7.03 -4.78
C MET A 160 -18.89 -8.06 -4.79
N PRO A 161 -18.64 -9.34 -5.11
CA PRO A 161 -19.66 -10.37 -5.03
C PRO A 161 -20.19 -10.52 -3.61
N VAL A 162 -21.48 -10.84 -3.49
CA VAL A 162 -22.17 -11.00 -2.18
C VAL A 162 -21.46 -12.02 -1.29
N TRP A 163 -20.91 -13.09 -1.87
CA TRP A 163 -20.19 -14.13 -1.11
C TRP A 163 -18.86 -13.62 -0.52
N LEU A 164 -18.23 -12.62 -1.12
CA LEU A 164 -16.92 -12.11 -0.71
C LEU A 164 -17.03 -11.07 0.40
N ALA A 165 -18.10 -10.26 0.38
CA ALA A 165 -18.36 -9.21 1.36
C ALA A 165 -18.27 -9.65 2.84
N PRO A 166 -18.75 -10.83 3.28
CA PRO A 166 -18.58 -11.27 4.66
C PRO A 166 -17.16 -11.78 4.99
N MET A 167 -16.33 -12.10 3.99
CA MET A 167 -14.97 -12.62 4.19
C MET A 167 -13.91 -11.51 4.24
N VAL A 168 -14.18 -10.39 3.58
CA VAL A 168 -13.36 -9.19 3.62
C VAL A 168 -14.00 -8.24 4.62
N ASP A 169 -13.33 -7.91 5.72
CA ASP A 169 -13.87 -7.00 6.73
C ASP A 169 -13.98 -5.57 6.19
N MET A 170 -15.07 -5.30 5.45
CA MET A 170 -15.34 -4.04 4.75
C MET A 170 -16.15 -3.04 5.59
N ARG A 171 -16.39 -3.34 6.87
CA ARG A 171 -17.36 -2.59 7.71
C ARG A 171 -16.78 -1.34 8.35
N ARG A 172 -15.55 -0.98 8.03
CA ARG A 172 -14.80 0.04 8.77
C ARG A 172 -14.97 1.40 8.10
N ALA A 173 -15.37 2.41 8.86
CA ALA A 173 -15.28 3.79 8.41
C ALA A 173 -13.85 4.31 8.67
N GLY A 174 -12.88 3.78 7.92
CA GLY A 174 -11.47 4.11 8.08
C GLY A 174 -11.22 5.62 8.07
N ARG A 175 -10.28 6.05 8.91
CA ARG A 175 -9.83 7.44 8.98
C ARG A 175 -8.65 7.66 8.05
N ILE A 176 -8.73 8.69 7.21
CA ILE A 176 -7.61 9.12 6.37
C ILE A 176 -6.82 10.21 7.08
N VAL A 177 -5.58 9.90 7.40
CA VAL A 177 -4.59 10.81 8.00
C VAL A 177 -3.68 11.35 6.89
N GLY A 178 -3.89 12.60 6.51
CA GLY A 178 -3.08 13.30 5.52
C GLY A 178 -1.85 13.92 6.14
N ILE A 179 -0.67 13.48 5.72
CA ILE A 179 0.59 14.05 6.18
C ILE A 179 0.92 15.20 5.21
N ILE A 180 0.91 16.46 5.67
CA ILE A 180 1.18 17.69 4.89
C ILE A 180 2.43 18.44 5.36
N GLY A 181 3.08 19.22 4.51
CA GLY A 181 4.39 19.82 4.82
C GLY A 181 5.21 20.11 3.57
N ASP A 182 6.13 21.06 3.70
CA ASP A 182 6.99 21.49 2.61
C ASP A 182 8.02 20.38 2.25
N PRO A 183 8.63 20.42 1.05
CA PRO A 183 9.65 19.45 0.65
C PRO A 183 10.78 19.29 1.68
N ASN A 184 11.30 18.08 1.80
CA ASN A 184 12.47 17.74 2.63
C ASN A 184 12.30 17.98 4.15
N CYS A 185 11.07 18.01 4.67
CA CYS A 185 10.80 18.12 6.11
C CYS A 185 10.72 16.77 6.86
N GLY A 186 10.92 15.64 6.19
CA GLY A 186 10.79 14.30 6.81
C GLY A 186 9.38 13.70 6.73
N LYS A 187 8.44 14.35 6.02
CA LYS A 187 7.07 13.88 5.75
C LYS A 187 6.95 12.39 5.41
N SER A 188 7.63 11.93 4.36
CA SER A 188 7.48 10.55 3.89
C SER A 188 8.02 9.54 4.90
N VAL A 189 9.11 9.89 5.60
CA VAL A 189 9.68 9.06 6.66
C VAL A 189 8.70 8.95 7.84
N PHE A 190 8.08 10.07 8.23
CA PHE A 190 7.06 10.09 9.26
C PHE A 190 5.81 9.28 8.87
N SER A 191 5.32 9.43 7.63
CA SER A 191 4.16 8.67 7.14
C SER A 191 4.38 7.16 7.21
N PHE A 192 5.62 6.73 6.93
CA PHE A 192 6.04 5.33 7.06
C PHE A 192 6.09 4.89 8.52
N ALA A 193 6.68 5.70 9.42
CA ALA A 193 6.71 5.42 10.86
C ALA A 193 5.30 5.24 11.44
N LEU A 194 4.37 6.14 11.08
CA LEU A 194 2.99 6.10 11.54
C LEU A 194 2.30 4.80 11.11
N GLN A 195 2.44 4.39 9.85
CA GLN A 195 1.88 3.12 9.36
C GLN A 195 2.42 1.93 10.15
N LEU A 196 3.74 1.85 10.36
CA LEU A 196 4.34 0.75 11.09
C LEU A 196 3.90 0.70 12.57
N VAL A 197 3.74 1.87 13.21
CA VAL A 197 3.20 1.96 14.58
C VAL A 197 1.76 1.42 14.62
N CYS A 198 0.89 1.81 13.68
CA CYS A 198 -0.47 1.29 13.58
C CYS A 198 -0.48 -0.25 13.42
N ARG A 199 0.37 -0.79 12.54
CA ARG A 199 0.50 -2.24 12.34
C ARG A 199 0.94 -2.99 13.59
N GLN A 200 1.93 -2.47 14.31
CA GLN A 200 2.38 -3.06 15.59
C GLN A 200 1.31 -3.03 16.69
N ALA A 201 0.30 -2.17 16.55
CA ALA A 201 -0.86 -2.11 17.43
C ALA A 201 -2.04 -2.94 16.92
N ASN A 202 -1.85 -3.78 15.89
CA ASN A 202 -2.90 -4.57 15.23
C ASN A 202 -4.05 -3.70 14.69
N LEU A 203 -3.75 -2.48 14.23
CA LEU A 203 -4.68 -1.63 13.51
C LEU A 203 -4.43 -1.81 12.00
N PRO A 204 -5.34 -2.45 11.25
CA PRO A 204 -5.31 -2.49 9.80
C PRO A 204 -5.03 -1.11 9.22
N SER A 205 -3.90 -0.98 8.54
CA SER A 205 -3.44 0.31 8.05
C SER A 205 -2.67 0.22 6.75
N TRP A 206 -2.89 1.24 5.92
CA TRP A 206 -2.29 1.37 4.61
C TRP A 206 -1.69 2.75 4.41
N ARG A 207 -0.45 2.80 3.91
CA ARG A 207 0.18 4.04 3.46
C ARG A 207 -0.02 4.16 1.97
N TYR A 208 -0.60 5.27 1.53
CA TYR A 208 -0.79 5.59 0.14
C TYR A 208 0.05 6.83 -0.20
N ASP A 209 0.96 6.69 -1.16
CA ASP A 209 1.76 7.80 -1.67
C ASP A 209 0.92 8.60 -2.66
N CYS A 210 0.55 9.82 -2.26
CA CYS A 210 -0.26 10.70 -3.08
C CYS A 210 0.59 11.62 -3.97
N ASP A 211 1.93 11.54 -3.94
CA ASP A 211 2.78 12.26 -4.88
C ASP A 211 2.82 11.53 -6.23
N GLY A 212 1.73 11.68 -6.99
CA GLY A 212 1.55 11.02 -8.29
C GLY A 212 2.65 11.34 -9.31
N ARG A 213 3.28 12.52 -9.20
CA ARG A 213 4.37 12.96 -10.09
C ARG A 213 5.69 12.26 -9.80
N ALA A 214 5.95 11.85 -8.57
CA ALA A 214 7.22 11.26 -8.20
C ALA A 214 7.06 10.30 -7.01
N PRO A 215 6.27 9.22 -7.15
CA PRO A 215 6.00 8.32 -6.05
C PRO A 215 7.32 7.80 -5.48
N THR A 216 7.48 7.93 -4.16
CA THR A 216 8.63 7.42 -3.43
C THR A 216 8.44 5.92 -3.22
N ALA A 217 8.61 5.18 -4.31
CA ALA A 217 8.52 3.73 -4.30
C ALA A 217 9.63 3.10 -3.44
N ASP A 218 9.35 1.95 -2.83
CA ASP A 218 10.29 1.29 -1.91
C ASP A 218 11.63 0.92 -2.58
N TRP A 219 11.61 0.60 -3.89
CA TRP A 219 12.83 0.38 -4.67
C TRP A 219 13.75 1.61 -4.68
N TYR A 220 13.19 2.83 -4.69
CA TYR A 220 13.98 4.06 -4.67
C TYR A 220 14.63 4.26 -3.30
N LEU A 221 13.92 3.94 -2.21
CA LEU A 221 14.48 3.99 -0.85
C LEU A 221 15.62 2.98 -0.64
N ASN A 222 15.54 1.83 -1.29
CA ASN A 222 16.61 0.83 -1.27
C ASN A 222 17.77 1.25 -2.16
N LEU A 223 17.51 1.71 -3.39
CA LEU A 223 18.55 2.11 -4.34
C LEU A 223 19.31 3.35 -3.88
N VAL A 224 18.63 4.35 -3.29
CA VAL A 224 19.28 5.60 -2.83
C VAL A 224 20.33 5.37 -1.74
N ARG A 225 20.26 4.25 -1.00
CA ARG A 225 21.25 3.88 0.02
C ARG A 225 22.54 3.31 -0.58
N HIS A 226 22.48 2.77 -1.79
CA HIS A 226 23.58 2.05 -2.43
C HIS A 226 24.13 2.81 -3.65
N ASP A 227 23.24 3.35 -4.47
CA ASP A 227 23.55 4.16 -5.63
C ASP A 227 22.58 5.36 -5.71
N PRO A 228 22.89 6.47 -5.00
CA PRO A 228 22.08 7.67 -5.01
C PRO A 228 21.90 8.29 -6.40
N GLN A 229 22.88 8.11 -7.28
CA GLN A 229 22.89 8.70 -8.61
C GLN A 229 21.92 7.94 -9.53
N GLU A 230 22.04 6.61 -9.59
CA GLU A 230 21.10 5.76 -10.34
C GLU A 230 19.67 5.90 -9.82
N ALA A 231 19.49 5.97 -8.50
CA ALA A 231 18.19 6.24 -7.89
C ALA A 231 17.59 7.56 -8.37
N GLY A 232 18.41 8.61 -8.42
CA GLY A 232 18.02 9.93 -8.94
C GLY A 232 17.61 9.89 -10.41
N ASP A 233 18.38 9.20 -11.26
CA ASP A 233 18.13 9.06 -12.69
C ASP A 233 16.84 8.29 -12.99
N LYS A 234 16.67 7.11 -12.40
CA LYS A 234 15.44 6.33 -12.53
C LYS A 234 14.23 7.10 -12.03
N ARG A 235 14.36 7.83 -10.92
CA ARG A 235 13.28 8.66 -10.38
C ARG A 235 12.89 9.80 -11.33
N ARG A 236 13.84 10.38 -12.08
CA ARG A 236 13.55 11.41 -13.09
C ARG A 236 12.77 10.83 -14.27
N GLN A 237 13.12 9.62 -14.72
CA GLN A 237 12.50 8.97 -15.88
C GLN A 237 11.04 8.56 -15.65
N ILE A 238 10.65 8.30 -14.40
CA ILE A 238 9.27 7.91 -14.06
C ILE A 238 8.38 9.10 -13.70
N LYS A 239 8.88 10.34 -13.80
CA LYS A 239 8.07 11.51 -13.47
C LYS A 239 6.94 11.66 -14.49
N VAL A 240 5.72 11.62 -14.01
CA VAL A 240 4.53 11.94 -14.80
C VAL A 240 4.08 13.36 -14.52
N GLU A 241 3.45 14.00 -15.49
CA GLU A 241 2.84 15.30 -15.29
C GLU A 241 1.60 15.19 -14.41
N TRP A 242 1.30 16.26 -13.68
CA TRP A 242 0.04 16.36 -12.96
C TRP A 242 -1.07 16.64 -13.95
N THR A 243 -2.09 15.78 -13.98
CA THR A 243 -3.32 15.98 -14.75
C THR A 243 -4.52 15.81 -13.82
N SER A 244 -5.66 16.39 -14.19
CA SER A 244 -6.88 16.26 -13.39
C SER A 244 -7.32 14.80 -13.26
N GLU A 245 -7.08 13.96 -14.28
CA GLU A 245 -7.39 12.53 -14.23
C GLU A 245 -6.55 11.81 -13.17
N LEU A 246 -5.27 12.17 -13.03
CA LEU A 246 -4.39 11.61 -12.00
C LEU A 246 -4.82 12.05 -10.60
N GLU A 247 -5.18 13.32 -10.44
CA GLU A 247 -5.64 13.90 -9.17
C GLU A 247 -6.95 13.23 -8.72
N ASP A 248 -7.91 13.09 -9.62
CA ASP A 248 -9.16 12.39 -9.37
C ASP A 248 -8.95 10.90 -9.11
N ALA A 249 -7.99 10.26 -9.81
CA ALA A 249 -7.67 8.85 -9.57
C ALA A 249 -7.10 8.65 -8.16
N ILE A 250 -6.25 9.55 -7.67
CA ILE A 250 -5.72 9.54 -6.30
C ILE A 250 -6.87 9.70 -5.30
N ALA A 251 -7.75 10.69 -5.49
CA ALA A 251 -8.89 10.93 -4.61
C ALA A 251 -9.84 9.72 -4.56
N ARG A 252 -10.18 9.14 -5.71
CA ARG A 252 -11.00 7.92 -5.80
C ARG A 252 -10.35 6.73 -5.10
N ARG A 253 -9.03 6.56 -5.25
CA ARG A 253 -8.30 5.49 -4.54
C ARG A 253 -8.36 5.67 -3.03
N LEU A 254 -8.10 6.86 -2.51
CA LEU A 254 -8.23 7.16 -1.09
C LEU A 254 -9.63 6.82 -0.55
N ALA A 255 -10.69 7.16 -1.29
CA ALA A 255 -12.05 6.81 -0.92
C ALA A 255 -12.29 5.29 -0.90
N LYS A 256 -11.77 4.54 -1.89
CA LYS A 256 -11.87 3.08 -1.95
C LYS A 256 -11.13 2.36 -0.82
N LEU A 257 -10.08 2.97 -0.26
CA LEU A 257 -9.33 2.40 0.87
C LEU A 257 -10.10 2.44 2.19
N ARG A 258 -11.00 3.41 2.38
CA ARG A 258 -11.76 3.62 3.64
C ARG A 258 -12.40 2.36 4.21
N PRO A 259 -13.16 1.56 3.44
CA PRO A 259 -13.79 0.35 3.98
C PRO A 259 -12.80 -0.74 4.39
N MET A 260 -11.55 -0.70 3.92
CA MET A 260 -10.58 -1.80 4.06
C MET A 260 -9.63 -1.64 5.27
N PHE A 261 -9.52 -0.45 5.84
CA PHE A 261 -8.50 -0.14 6.86
C PHE A 261 -9.06 0.75 7.96
N ASP A 262 -8.51 0.65 9.18
CA ASP A 262 -8.80 1.58 10.26
C ASP A 262 -8.15 2.94 10.01
N ILE A 263 -6.89 2.90 9.57
CA ILE A 263 -6.06 4.08 9.35
C ILE A 263 -5.45 4.03 7.95
N ILE A 264 -5.71 5.07 7.16
CA ILE A 264 -5.06 5.29 5.86
C ILE A 264 -4.12 6.47 6.02
N VAL A 265 -2.82 6.24 5.85
CA VAL A 265 -1.81 7.29 5.90
C VAL A 265 -1.57 7.81 4.48
N ALA A 266 -2.10 8.99 4.18
CA ALA A 266 -1.91 9.64 2.89
C ALA A 266 -0.66 10.54 2.95
N ASP A 267 0.40 10.15 2.23
CA ASP A 267 1.63 10.93 2.08
C ASP A 267 1.39 11.99 0.98
N LEU A 268 0.99 13.20 1.37
CA LEU A 268 0.51 14.23 0.44
C LEU A 268 1.67 15.02 -0.18
N PRO A 269 1.53 15.48 -1.44
CA PRO A 269 2.56 16.27 -2.10
C PRO A 269 2.78 17.62 -1.39
N GLY A 270 4.01 18.10 -1.40
CA GLY A 270 4.39 19.40 -0.80
C GLY A 270 3.94 20.64 -1.59
N GLY A 271 3.25 20.46 -2.72
CA GLY A 271 2.79 21.54 -3.60
C GLY A 271 3.79 21.93 -4.69
N ASP A 272 3.59 23.11 -5.25
CA ASP A 272 4.47 23.74 -6.24
C ASP A 272 5.35 24.82 -5.59
N HIS A 273 6.64 24.52 -5.50
CA HIS A 273 7.67 25.40 -4.93
C HIS A 273 8.48 26.12 -6.02
N SER A 274 8.08 26.00 -7.29
CA SER A 274 8.69 26.76 -8.39
C SER A 274 8.13 28.18 -8.51
N VAL A 275 7.02 28.48 -7.82
CA VAL A 275 6.36 29.79 -7.77
C VAL A 275 6.63 30.51 -6.45
N SER A 276 6.51 31.85 -6.43
CA SER A 276 6.70 32.68 -5.23
C SER A 276 5.47 33.57 -4.98
N PRO A 277 4.76 33.44 -3.84
CA PRO A 277 5.00 32.45 -2.78
C PRO A 277 4.68 31.00 -3.24
N PRO A 278 5.26 29.96 -2.60
CA PRO A 278 4.96 28.57 -2.92
C PRO A 278 3.47 28.24 -2.83
N ALA A 279 2.94 27.55 -3.83
CA ALA A 279 1.56 27.05 -3.86
C ALA A 279 1.52 25.65 -3.22
N ARG A 280 1.29 25.58 -1.91
CA ARG A 280 1.30 24.31 -1.16
C ARG A 280 0.14 23.38 -1.52
N ILE A 281 -1.01 23.96 -1.86
CA ILE A 281 -2.13 23.27 -2.51
C ILE A 281 -2.40 23.99 -3.84
N PRO A 282 -1.73 23.57 -4.93
CA PRO A 282 -1.97 24.13 -6.26
C PRO A 282 -3.43 23.98 -6.69
N PRO A 283 -3.91 24.82 -7.62
CA PRO A 283 -5.25 24.66 -8.20
C PRO A 283 -5.48 23.24 -8.73
N HIS A 284 -6.71 22.76 -8.59
CA HIS A 284 -7.20 21.42 -8.91
C HIS A 284 -6.77 20.30 -7.95
N ARG A 285 -5.63 20.43 -7.25
CA ARG A 285 -5.19 19.43 -6.26
C ARG A 285 -6.03 19.41 -4.99
N GLU A 286 -6.96 20.35 -4.81
CA GLU A 286 -7.90 20.34 -3.69
C GLU A 286 -8.64 18.99 -3.57
N VAL A 287 -8.95 18.34 -4.71
CA VAL A 287 -9.68 17.06 -4.74
C VAL A 287 -9.00 15.95 -3.95
N ILE A 288 -7.67 15.99 -3.80
CA ILE A 288 -6.90 15.00 -3.03
C ILE A 288 -6.99 15.28 -1.52
N PHE A 289 -7.21 16.53 -1.12
CA PHE A 289 -7.26 16.96 0.27
C PHE A 289 -8.66 16.84 0.88
N LEU A 290 -9.72 16.95 0.08
CA LEU A 290 -11.11 16.87 0.55
C LEU A 290 -11.43 15.55 1.30
N PRO A 291 -10.97 14.37 0.84
CA PRO A 291 -11.24 13.10 1.52
C PRO A 291 -10.51 12.92 2.85
N ILE A 292 -9.58 13.81 3.22
CA ILE A 292 -8.77 13.68 4.44
C ILE A 292 -9.61 14.00 5.67
N ASP A 293 -9.53 13.16 6.70
CA ASP A 293 -10.24 13.36 7.98
C ASP A 293 -9.38 14.15 8.99
N VAL A 294 -8.07 13.88 8.99
CA VAL A 294 -7.12 14.49 9.93
C VAL A 294 -5.84 14.85 9.19
N PHE A 295 -5.35 16.07 9.41
CA PHE A 295 -4.04 16.51 8.93
C PHE A 295 -2.98 16.46 10.03
N VAL A 296 -1.80 15.99 9.62
CA VAL A 296 -0.55 16.09 10.38
C VAL A 296 0.42 16.94 9.57
N LEU A 297 0.79 18.11 10.10
CA LEU A 297 1.83 18.95 9.53
C LEU A 297 3.20 18.49 10.01
N VAL A 298 4.10 18.18 9.09
CA VAL A 298 5.53 18.03 9.37
C VAL A 298 6.24 19.23 8.78
N GLN A 299 7.01 19.94 9.58
CA GLN A 299 7.73 21.14 9.17
C GLN A 299 9.14 21.13 9.72
N ARG A 300 10.02 21.94 9.13
CA ARG A 300 11.37 22.14 9.66
C ARG A 300 11.33 23.10 10.83
N ARG A 301 12.03 22.79 11.92
CA ARG A 301 12.11 23.66 13.10
C ARG A 301 12.76 25.02 12.78
N ASP A 302 13.74 25.02 11.88
CA ASP A 302 14.47 26.21 11.44
C ASP A 302 13.78 26.99 10.31
N ALA A 303 12.72 26.42 9.73
CA ALA A 303 11.89 27.05 8.70
C ALA A 303 10.42 26.63 8.91
N PRO A 304 9.76 27.16 9.95
CA PRO A 304 8.38 26.80 10.27
C PRO A 304 7.42 27.33 9.19
N THR A 305 6.42 26.53 8.85
CA THR A 305 5.47 26.78 7.74
C THR A 305 4.01 26.61 8.17
N GLU A 306 3.76 26.55 9.48
CA GLU A 306 2.43 26.32 10.06
C GLU A 306 1.43 27.36 9.60
N THR A 307 1.81 28.64 9.64
CA THR A 307 0.95 29.76 9.27
C THR A 307 0.47 29.64 7.82
N GLU A 308 1.38 29.32 6.91
CA GLU A 308 1.11 29.19 5.49
C GLU A 308 0.21 27.98 5.21
N TRP A 309 0.51 26.83 5.80
CA TRP A 309 -0.33 25.62 5.66
C TRP A 309 -1.73 25.83 6.24
N ARG A 310 -1.85 26.50 7.40
CA ARG A 310 -3.16 26.83 7.98
C ARG A 310 -3.96 27.75 7.06
N ARG A 311 -3.32 28.72 6.40
CA ARG A 311 -3.98 29.59 5.42
C ARG A 311 -4.52 28.79 4.24
N GLU A 312 -3.74 27.87 3.68
CA GLU A 312 -4.18 27.00 2.57
C GLU A 312 -5.33 26.08 2.98
N LEU A 313 -5.23 25.45 4.15
CA LEU A 313 -6.33 24.61 4.66
C LEU A 313 -7.59 25.43 4.96
N ARG A 314 -7.46 26.64 5.50
CA ARG A 314 -8.58 27.54 5.77
C ARG A 314 -9.32 27.93 4.50
N ARG A 315 -8.59 28.20 3.40
CA ARG A 315 -9.18 28.48 2.08
C ARG A 315 -10.13 27.36 1.62
N LEU A 316 -9.87 26.13 2.05
CA LEU A 316 -10.67 24.94 1.71
C LEU A 316 -11.67 24.53 2.78
N GLY A 317 -11.75 25.26 3.90
CA GLY A 317 -12.58 24.86 5.05
C GLY A 317 -12.08 23.59 5.75
N LEU A 318 -10.77 23.33 5.71
CA LEU A 318 -10.12 22.11 6.25
C LEU A 318 -9.17 22.39 7.41
N GLU A 319 -9.02 23.64 7.85
CA GLU A 319 -8.07 24.03 8.91
C GLU A 319 -8.38 23.35 10.25
N ASP A 320 -9.65 23.14 10.54
CA ASP A 320 -10.12 22.45 11.73
C ASP A 320 -9.68 20.98 11.76
N LYS A 321 -9.36 20.37 10.62
CA LYS A 321 -8.83 19.00 10.54
C LYS A 321 -7.34 18.90 10.87
N LEU A 322 -6.60 20.01 10.98
CA LEU A 322 -5.19 20.00 11.43
C LEU A 322 -5.11 19.69 12.93
N ARG A 323 -4.63 18.50 13.27
CA ARG A 323 -4.61 17.99 14.66
C ARG A 323 -3.21 17.84 15.25
N LEU A 324 -2.16 17.70 14.44
CA LEU A 324 -0.79 17.53 14.92
C LEU A 324 0.18 18.35 14.06
N ILE A 325 1.10 19.06 14.71
CA ILE A 325 2.20 19.78 14.09
C ILE A 325 3.51 19.23 14.64
N ILE A 326 4.43 18.81 13.77
CA ILE A 326 5.71 18.20 14.12
C ILE A 326 6.83 19.09 13.60
N ASN A 327 7.66 19.57 14.52
CA ASN A 327 8.89 20.29 14.22
C ASN A 327 10.03 19.28 14.06
N SER A 328 10.38 18.98 12.81
CA SER A 328 11.52 18.16 12.46
C SER A 328 12.80 18.97 12.49
N HIS A 329 13.86 18.40 13.05
CA HIS A 329 15.21 18.93 12.96
C HIS A 329 16.23 17.80 12.99
N ARG A 330 17.46 18.08 12.53
CA ARG A 330 18.59 17.13 12.57
C ARG A 330 18.22 15.74 12.01
N PRO A 331 17.95 15.63 10.70
CA PRO A 331 17.53 14.36 10.10
C PRO A 331 18.56 13.24 10.27
N GLY A 332 19.86 13.55 10.36
CA GLY A 332 20.91 12.55 10.55
C GLY A 332 21.08 12.03 11.99
N ASP A 333 20.42 12.64 12.98
CA ASP A 333 20.54 12.23 14.38
C ASP A 333 19.76 10.93 14.67
N ALA A 334 19.96 10.36 15.86
CA ALA A 334 19.14 9.24 16.31
C ALA A 334 17.64 9.61 16.32
N PRO A 335 16.74 8.71 15.89
CA PRO A 335 15.31 8.96 15.94
C PRO A 335 14.84 9.22 17.37
N ALA A 336 14.21 10.36 17.58
CA ALA A 336 13.52 10.71 18.82
C ALA A 336 12.21 11.42 18.47
N PHE A 337 11.18 11.18 19.27
CA PHE A 337 9.86 11.75 19.03
C PHE A 337 9.15 12.03 20.35
N ALA A 338 8.59 13.23 20.47
CA ALA A 338 7.78 13.62 21.61
C ALA A 338 6.61 14.47 21.12
N ILE A 339 5.44 14.30 21.73
CA ILE A 339 4.28 15.15 21.50
C ILE A 339 3.68 15.61 22.81
N SER A 340 3.00 16.74 22.78
CA SER A 340 2.20 17.26 23.89
C SER A 340 0.95 17.95 23.34
N ARG A 341 -0.09 18.08 24.17
CA ARG A 341 -1.30 18.84 23.81
C ARG A 341 -1.10 20.32 24.08
N ARG A 342 -1.50 21.16 23.13
CA ARG A 342 -1.65 22.61 23.31
C ARG A 342 -3.04 22.93 23.89
N GLY A 343 -3.18 24.11 24.46
CA GLY A 343 -4.44 24.58 25.05
C GLY A 343 -5.60 24.73 24.05
N ASP A 344 -5.33 24.73 22.74
CA ASP A 344 -6.34 24.77 21.67
C ASP A 344 -6.80 23.35 21.23
N GLY A 345 -6.37 22.31 21.95
CA GLY A 345 -6.73 20.91 21.67
C GLY A 345 -5.89 20.24 20.57
N ARG A 346 -4.97 20.96 19.91
CA ARG A 346 -4.04 20.37 18.93
C ARG A 346 -2.84 19.74 19.64
N TRP A 347 -2.22 18.78 18.96
CA TRP A 347 -0.93 18.24 19.35
C TRP A 347 0.20 19.04 18.71
N ILE A 348 1.28 19.22 19.46
CA ILE A 348 2.55 19.70 18.94
C ILE A 348 3.63 18.68 19.29
N GLY A 349 4.56 18.47 18.38
CA GLY A 349 5.65 17.52 18.58
C GLY A 349 6.98 17.99 18.05
N GLU A 350 8.02 17.35 18.54
CA GLU A 350 9.40 17.51 18.09
C GLU A 350 9.89 16.16 17.58
N ALA A 351 10.61 16.16 16.47
CA ALA A 351 11.17 14.95 15.87
C ALA A 351 12.61 15.16 15.40
N THR A 352 13.48 14.19 15.72
CA THR A 352 14.82 14.04 15.13
C THR A 352 14.92 12.74 14.34
N GLY A 353 15.93 12.60 13.48
CA GLY A 353 16.18 11.34 12.79
C GLY A 353 15.16 10.95 11.72
N LEU A 354 14.36 11.91 11.21
CA LEU A 354 13.41 11.68 10.10
C LEU A 354 14.13 11.61 8.74
N ASP A 355 15.05 10.67 8.61
CA ASP A 355 15.88 10.47 7.42
C ASP A 355 15.59 9.13 6.73
N ARG A 356 15.73 9.08 5.40
CA ARG A 356 15.46 7.89 4.58
C ARG A 356 16.47 6.76 4.81
N SER A 357 17.66 7.07 5.31
CA SER A 357 18.70 6.11 5.70
C SER A 357 18.46 5.50 7.09
N ALA A 358 17.59 6.11 7.92
CA ALA A 358 17.35 5.63 9.28
C ALA A 358 16.86 4.18 9.29
N GLU A 359 17.28 3.44 10.32
CA GLU A 359 16.83 2.07 10.55
C GLU A 359 15.35 2.08 10.94
N ARG A 360 14.52 1.39 10.14
CA ARG A 360 13.06 1.36 10.32
C ARG A 360 12.65 0.99 11.76
N ALA A 361 13.32 0.00 12.36
CA ALA A 361 13.03 -0.45 13.72
C ALA A 361 13.27 0.65 14.78
N ARG A 362 14.37 1.41 14.66
CA ARG A 362 14.68 2.52 15.57
C ARG A 362 13.65 3.64 15.46
N LEU A 363 13.29 3.99 14.22
CA LEU A 363 12.27 5.00 13.94
C LEU A 363 10.93 4.64 14.59
N VAL A 364 10.48 3.40 14.40
CA VAL A 364 9.22 2.92 14.99
C VAL A 364 9.27 2.92 16.51
N ASN A 365 10.35 2.41 17.11
CA ASN A 365 10.50 2.37 18.56
C ASN A 365 10.44 3.76 19.18
N ALA A 366 11.10 4.75 18.56
CA ALA A 366 11.08 6.14 19.03
C ALA A 366 9.68 6.77 18.94
N CYS A 367 8.91 6.44 17.90
CA CYS A 367 7.59 7.04 17.67
C CYS A 367 6.43 6.31 18.37
N ARG A 368 6.59 5.04 18.77
CA ARG A 368 5.48 4.16 19.16
C ARG A 368 4.59 4.73 20.26
N GLY A 369 5.17 5.06 21.41
CA GLY A 369 4.38 5.54 22.56
C GLY A 369 3.56 6.79 22.23
N PRO A 370 4.23 7.90 21.84
CA PRO A 370 3.55 9.15 21.54
C PRO A 370 2.55 9.03 20.37
N LEU A 371 2.90 8.34 19.27
CA LEU A 371 1.98 8.19 18.14
C LEU A 371 0.76 7.34 18.47
N MET A 372 0.89 6.33 19.33
CA MET A 372 -0.29 5.54 19.73
C MET A 372 -1.27 6.36 20.56
N GLU A 373 -0.80 7.32 21.36
CA GLU A 373 -1.67 8.25 22.06
C GLU A 373 -2.45 9.13 21.08
N PHE A 374 -1.77 9.66 20.06
CA PHE A 374 -2.39 10.43 18.99
C PHE A 374 -3.41 9.61 18.18
N VAL A 375 -3.03 8.41 17.74
CA VAL A 375 -3.88 7.53 16.91
C VAL A 375 -5.16 7.13 17.66
N ARG A 376 -5.08 6.80 18.95
CA ARG A 376 -6.26 6.52 19.77
C ARG A 376 -7.24 7.69 19.81
N GLY A 377 -6.73 8.93 19.86
CA GLY A 377 -7.56 10.13 19.81
C GLY A 377 -8.19 10.44 18.45
N ILE A 378 -7.76 9.77 17.37
CA ILE A 378 -8.36 9.89 16.02
C ILE A 378 -9.42 8.81 15.79
N ILE A 379 -9.21 7.62 16.34
CA ILE A 379 -10.09 6.46 16.16
C ILE A 379 -11.29 6.52 17.11
N ALA A 380 -11.10 7.00 18.34
CA ALA A 380 -12.18 7.25 19.29
C ALA A 380 -13.15 8.32 18.77
#